data_AF-U9TTB0-F1
#
_entry.id   AF-U9TTB0-F1
#
_cell.length_a   1.000
_cell.length_b   1.000
_cell.length_c   1.000
_cell.angle_alpha   90.00
_cell.angle_beta   90.00
_cell.angle_gamma   90.00
#
_symmetry.space_group_name_H-M   'P 1'
#
loop_
_entity.id
_entity.type
_entity.pdbx_description
1 polymer ?
#
loop_
_entity_poly.entity_id
_entity_poly.type
_entity_poly.pdbx_seq_one_letter_code
_entity_poly.pdbx_strand_id
1 'polypeptide(L)'
;MEQIDFESDPFIWWYEHQEKFPILSYLAKKYLSVYACSTASERLFSNAGNLLTAKRTRINPKLFKRLIFLKRNAKHLDSIHKAYDS
;
A
#
# COMPACT_ATOMS: atom_id res chain seq x y z
N MET A 1 -21.30 3.72 -23.22
CA MET A 1 -20.53 3.71 -21.96
C MET A 1 -19.30 4.56 -22.21
N GLU A 2 -19.01 5.55 -21.35
CA GLU A 2 -17.77 6.33 -21.47
C GLU A 2 -16.58 5.38 -21.35
N GLN A 3 -15.66 5.42 -22.32
CA GLN A 3 -14.50 4.55 -22.37
C GLN A 3 -13.31 5.28 -21.73
N ILE A 4 -12.65 4.62 -20.78
CA ILE A 4 -11.44 5.14 -20.12
C ILE A 4 -10.25 4.76 -21.01
N ASP A 5 -9.37 5.73 -21.28
CA ASP A 5 -8.14 5.49 -22.01
C ASP A 5 -7.19 4.57 -21.20
N PHE A 6 -6.45 3.68 -21.88
CA PHE A 6 -5.61 2.67 -21.21
C PHE A 6 -4.45 3.28 -20.41
N GLU A 7 -4.01 4.49 -20.76
CA GLU A 7 -2.94 5.20 -20.04
C GLU A 7 -3.47 6.02 -18.86
N SER A 8 -4.79 6.14 -18.72
CA SER A 8 -5.42 6.92 -17.66
C SER A 8 -5.56 6.12 -16.37
N ASP A 9 -5.25 6.73 -15.23
CA ASP A 9 -5.44 6.08 -13.92
C ASP A 9 -6.94 5.91 -13.63
N PRO A 10 -7.46 4.67 -13.57
CA PRO A 10 -8.89 4.43 -13.32
C PRO A 10 -9.33 4.99 -11.97
N PHE A 11 -8.44 5.13 -10.98
CA PHE A 11 -8.79 5.75 -9.70
C PHE A 11 -9.16 7.23 -9.84
N ILE A 12 -8.41 7.96 -10.66
CA ILE A 12 -8.65 9.40 -10.88
C ILE A 12 -10.01 9.55 -11.55
N TRP A 13 -10.28 8.74 -12.57
CA TRP A 13 -11.56 8.76 -13.26
C TRP A 13 -12.75 8.49 -12.32
N TRP A 14 -12.67 7.45 -11.48
CA TRP A 14 -13.72 7.14 -10.50
C TRP A 14 -13.86 8.20 -9.40
N TYR A 15 -12.78 8.90 -9.07
CA TYR A 15 -12.81 10.01 -8.13
C TYR A 15 -13.54 11.22 -8.71
N GLU A 16 -13.26 11.58 -9.96
CA GLU A 16 -13.91 12.69 -10.66
C GLU A 16 -15.40 12.40 -10.94
N HIS A 17 -15.77 11.15 -11.17
CA HIS A 17 -17.15 10.75 -11.49
C HIS A 17 -17.96 10.26 -10.28
N GLN A 18 -17.46 10.47 -9.06
CA GLN A 18 -18.10 9.97 -7.85
C GLN A 18 -19.50 10.56 -7.59
N GLU A 19 -19.74 11.81 -7.98
CA GLU A 19 -21.06 12.44 -7.83
C GLU A 19 -22.09 11.86 -8.81
N LYS A 20 -21.65 11.52 -10.03
CA LYS A 20 -22.47 10.89 -11.07
C LYS A 20 -22.76 9.41 -10.74
N PHE A 21 -21.80 8.73 -10.10
CA PHE A 21 -21.91 7.31 -9.75
C PHE A 21 -21.48 7.03 -8.30
N PRO A 22 -22.25 7.43 -7.28
CA PRO A 22 -21.83 7.34 -5.88
C PRO A 22 -21.66 5.91 -5.38
N ILE A 23 -22.56 5.00 -5.76
CA ILE A 23 -22.48 3.58 -5.37
C ILE A 23 -21.33 2.88 -6.10
N LEU A 24 -21.20 3.16 -7.40
CA LEU A 24 -20.24 2.47 -8.25
C LEU A 24 -18.81 2.96 -7.99
N SER A 25 -18.61 4.26 -7.77
CA SER A 25 -17.32 4.82 -7.35
C SER A 25 -16.88 4.31 -5.97
N TYR A 26 -17.81 4.08 -5.04
CA TYR A 26 -17.50 3.45 -3.76
C TYR A 26 -16.97 2.01 -3.95
N LEU A 27 -17.64 1.22 -4.78
CA LEU A 27 -17.18 -0.13 -5.10
C LEU A 27 -15.85 -0.11 -5.87
N ALA A 28 -15.72 0.78 -6.84
CA ALA A 28 -14.50 0.92 -7.63
C ALA A 28 -13.30 1.30 -6.76
N LYS A 29 -13.44 2.25 -5.83
CA LYS A 29 -12.42 2.55 -4.82
C LYS A 29 -12.03 1.30 -4.04
N LYS A 30 -13.00 0.50 -3.58
CA LYS A 30 -12.72 -0.74 -2.83
C LYS A 30 -11.96 -1.77 -3.66
N TYR A 31 -12.39 -2.04 -4.89
CA TYR A 31 -11.84 -3.13 -5.70
C TYR A 31 -10.57 -2.75 -6.44
N LEU A 32 -10.43 -1.50 -6.90
CA LEU A 32 -9.19 -1.01 -7.52
C LEU A 32 -8.08 -0.81 -6.47
N SER A 33 -8.42 -0.58 -5.19
CA SER A 33 -7.44 -0.47 -4.09
C SER A 33 -6.81 -1.78 -3.70
N VAL A 34 -7.47 -2.87 -4.03
CA VAL A 34 -6.87 -4.18 -3.93
C VAL A 34 -5.92 -4.31 -5.11
N TYR A 35 -4.63 -4.06 -4.87
CA TYR A 35 -3.59 -4.50 -5.78
C TYR A 35 -3.83 -5.99 -6.07
N ALA A 36 -4.15 -6.35 -7.32
CA ALA A 36 -4.34 -7.73 -7.75
C ALA A 36 -3.06 -8.59 -7.66
N CYS A 37 -1.96 -8.04 -7.14
CA CYS A 37 -0.66 -8.66 -7.19
C CYS A 37 -0.38 -9.44 -5.91
N SER A 38 -0.56 -10.76 -5.95
CA SER A 38 0.23 -11.69 -5.12
C SER A 38 1.72 -11.33 -5.15
N THR A 39 2.20 -10.77 -6.26
CA THR A 39 3.58 -10.31 -6.42
C THR A 39 4.00 -9.24 -5.40
N ALA A 40 3.07 -8.40 -4.92
CA ALA A 40 3.38 -7.39 -3.90
C ALA A 40 3.57 -8.03 -2.51
N SER A 41 2.76 -9.05 -2.19
CA SER A 41 2.93 -9.83 -0.97
C SER A 41 4.13 -10.76 -1.07
N GLU A 42 4.39 -11.40 -2.22
CA GLU A 42 5.58 -12.23 -2.47
C GLU A 42 6.87 -11.42 -2.41
N ARG A 43 6.90 -10.20 -2.97
CA ARG A 43 8.04 -9.28 -2.81
C ARG A 43 8.24 -8.85 -1.36
N LEU A 44 7.15 -8.64 -0.62
CA LEU A 44 7.21 -8.38 0.82
C LEU A 44 7.81 -9.58 1.57
N PHE A 45 7.32 -10.79 1.31
CA PHE A 45 7.80 -12.01 1.94
C PHE A 45 9.24 -12.37 1.54
N SER A 46 9.64 -12.11 0.30
CA SER A 46 11.03 -12.30 -0.17
C SER A 46 11.99 -11.32 0.50
N ASN A 47 11.62 -10.03 0.56
CA ASN A 47 12.42 -9.03 1.27
C ASN A 47 12.48 -9.29 2.79
N ALA A 48 11.37 -9.77 3.37
CA ALA A 48 11.28 -10.19 4.75
C ALA A 48 12.16 -11.41 5.03
N GLY A 49 12.13 -12.41 4.14
CA GLY A 49 12.97 -13.60 4.17
C GLY A 49 14.45 -13.24 4.07
N ASN A 50 14.84 -12.37 3.14
CA ASN A 50 16.22 -11.89 3.03
C ASN A 50 16.69 -11.15 4.28
N LEU A 51 15.81 -10.34 4.90
CA LEU A 51 16.12 -9.67 6.18
C LEU A 51 16.29 -10.68 7.33
N LEU A 52 15.46 -11.73 7.35
CA LEU A 52 15.51 -12.80 8.34
C LEU A 52 16.77 -13.67 8.17
N THR A 53 17.13 -13.99 6.93
CA THR A 53 18.29 -14.84 6.58
C THR A 53 19.62 -14.11 6.74
N ALA A 54 19.69 -12.81 6.42
CA ALA A 54 20.94 -12.03 6.50
C ALA A 54 21.26 -11.51 7.91
N LYS A 55 20.27 -11.37 8.81
CA LYS A 55 20.47 -10.86 10.18
C LYS A 55 19.78 -11.73 11.24
N ARG A 56 20.52 -12.74 11.71
CA ARG A 56 20.43 -13.41 13.02
C ARG A 56 19.25 -14.37 13.25
N THR A 57 19.65 -15.59 13.61
CA THR A 57 18.90 -16.76 14.08
C THR A 57 18.03 -16.57 15.35
N ARG A 58 17.59 -15.35 15.71
CA ARG A 58 16.85 -15.13 16.99
C ARG A 58 16.07 -13.82 17.11
N ILE A 59 15.59 -13.23 16.01
CA ILE A 59 14.68 -12.07 16.11
C ILE A 59 13.29 -12.52 16.58
N ASN A 60 12.77 -11.88 17.63
CA ASN A 60 11.41 -12.10 18.11
C ASN A 60 10.40 -11.72 16.98
N PRO A 61 9.44 -12.60 16.62
CA PRO A 61 8.45 -12.34 15.57
C PRO A 61 7.71 -11.01 15.73
N LYS A 62 7.48 -10.55 16.97
CA LYS A 62 6.83 -9.27 17.27
C LYS A 62 7.70 -8.08 16.84
N LEU A 63 9.01 -8.15 17.08
CA LEU A 63 9.97 -7.11 16.68
C LEU A 63 10.11 -7.08 15.15
N PHE A 64 10.15 -8.24 14.52
CA PHE A 64 10.21 -8.37 13.06
C PHE A 64 9.02 -7.69 12.36
N LYS A 65 7.79 -7.96 12.83
CA LYS A 65 6.59 -7.32 12.29
C LYS A 65 6.66 -5.79 12.37
N ARG A 66 7.15 -5.25 13.49
CA ARG A 66 7.34 -3.80 13.66
C ARG A 66 8.40 -3.23 12.72
N LEU A 67 9.52 -3.92 12.55
CA LEU A 67 10.59 -3.49 11.64
C LEU A 67 10.15 -3.47 10.18
N ILE A 68 9.41 -4.50 9.74
CA ILE A 68 8.85 -4.53 8.39
C ILE A 68 7.84 -3.40 8.20
N PHE A 69 6.96 -3.19 9.18
CA PHE A 69 5.99 -2.10 9.15
C PHE A 69 6.69 -0.73 9.02
N LEU A 70 7.70 -0.46 9.86
CA LEU A 70 8.46 0.80 9.81
C LEU A 70 9.19 0.96 8.48
N LYS A 71 9.89 -0.08 8.01
CA LYS A 71 10.64 -0.03 6.74
C LYS A 71 9.72 0.22 5.54
N ARG A 72 8.51 -0.38 5.53
CA ARG A 72 7.52 -0.21 4.45
C ARG A 72 6.94 1.20 4.43
N ASN A 73 6.71 1.77 5.61
CA ASN A 73 6.06 3.06 5.80
C ASN A 73 7.06 4.21 6.01
N ALA A 74 8.37 3.98 5.88
CA ALA A 74 9.42 4.97 6.14
C ALA A 74 9.18 6.30 5.41
N LYS A 75 8.81 6.24 4.13
CA LYS A 75 8.46 7.40 3.29
C LYS A 75 7.19 8.16 3.70
N HIS A 76 6.40 7.58 4.59
CA HIS A 76 5.18 8.18 5.16
C HIS A 76 5.39 8.56 6.64
N LEU A 77 6.55 8.29 7.24
CA LEU A 77 6.82 8.64 8.62
C LEU A 77 6.81 10.16 8.83
N ASP A 78 7.36 10.94 7.89
CA ASP A 78 7.37 12.40 7.97
C ASP A 78 5.95 13.00 7.92
N SER A 79 5.03 12.34 7.22
CA SER A 79 3.62 12.73 7.19
C SER A 79 2.83 12.32 8.44
N ILE A 80 3.30 11.30 9.18
CA ILE A 80 2.68 10.81 10.41
C ILE A 80 3.25 11.53 11.64
N HIS A 81 4.52 11.96 11.57
CA HIS A 81 5.25 12.65 12.64
C HIS A 81 5.55 14.10 12.25
N LYS A 82 4.51 14.87 11.87
CA LYS A 82 4.63 16.34 11.89
C LYS A 82 4.60 16.82 13.33
N ALA A 83 5.71 17.39 13.76
CA ALA A 83 5.94 18.19 14.98
C ALA A 83 5.94 17.44 16.33
N TYR A 84 7.15 17.03 16.73
CA TYR A 84 7.63 17.38 18.07
C TYR A 84 8.98 18.11 17.94
N ASP A 85 9.05 19.06 17.01
CA ASP A 85 10.10 20.09 17.07
C ASP A 85 9.54 21.21 17.95
N SER A 86 10.14 21.33 19.14
CA SER A 86 10.07 22.51 20.02
C SER A 86 10.97 23.61 19.49
#